data_AF-A0A0W0GKL4-F1
#
_entry.id   AF-A0A0W0GKL4-F1
#
_cell.length_a   1.000
_cell.length_b   1.000
_cell.length_c   1.000
_cell.angle_alpha   90.00
_cell.angle_beta   90.00
_cell.angle_gamma   90.00
#
_symmetry.space_group_name_H-M   'P 1'
#
loop_
_entity.id
_entity.type
_entity.pdbx_description
1 polymer ?
#
loop_
_entity_poly.entity_id
_entity_poly.type
_entity_poly.pdbx_seq_one_letter_code
_entity_poly.pdbx_strand_id
1 'polypeptide(L)'
;MPYAMVPPGYRAIPLGIAGSIEGLGAFAPLEESSDEGALFLARLDLEETPSAEMLAQMEQAFTDAGVEHWPGYQYVVHADSGRTSVYLAWQKGMAWLPIIAGIIGFIALPPLVGTVIWWLIPEDVKNLISSLINMGMMLLVMFILMQVMKPLTAPSKPKKLPEAKA
;
A
#
# COMPACT_ATOMS: atom_id res chain seq x y z
N MET A 1 -5.73 20.67 -7.31
CA MET A 1 -6.25 21.41 -8.50
C MET A 1 -5.77 20.77 -9.81
N PRO A 2 -6.66 20.18 -10.64
CA PRO A 2 -6.29 19.45 -11.87
C PRO A 2 -5.64 20.32 -12.96
N TYR A 3 -5.92 21.63 -12.99
CA TYR A 3 -5.32 22.56 -13.96
C TYR A 3 -3.84 22.84 -13.75
N ALA A 4 -3.27 22.49 -12.58
CA ALA A 4 -1.86 22.68 -12.28
C ALA A 4 -0.98 21.48 -12.67
N MET A 5 -1.58 20.31 -12.96
CA MET A 5 -0.81 19.11 -13.30
C MET A 5 -0.55 18.95 -14.80
N VAL A 6 -1.40 19.49 -15.66
CA VAL A 6 -1.19 19.37 -17.11
C VAL A 6 0.10 20.12 -17.48
N PRO A 7 1.09 19.48 -18.12
CA PRO A 7 2.33 20.16 -18.48
C PRO A 7 2.06 21.36 -19.41
N PRO A 8 2.93 22.40 -19.38
CA PRO A 8 2.78 23.54 -20.27
C PRO A 8 2.70 23.11 -21.74
N GLY A 9 1.75 23.66 -22.49
CA GLY A 9 1.53 23.31 -23.91
C GLY A 9 0.58 22.13 -24.13
N TYR A 10 0.12 21.45 -23.07
CA TYR A 10 -0.85 20.37 -23.15
C TYR A 10 -2.24 20.81 -22.69
N ARG A 11 -3.27 20.10 -23.16
CA ARG A 11 -4.66 20.26 -22.73
C ARG A 11 -5.26 18.89 -22.43
N ALA A 12 -5.82 18.72 -21.23
CA ALA A 12 -6.58 17.53 -20.91
C ALA A 12 -7.90 17.50 -21.70
N ILE A 13 -8.17 16.37 -22.38
CA ILE A 13 -9.41 16.11 -23.11
C ILE A 13 -10.11 14.94 -22.42
N PRO A 14 -11.39 15.06 -22.05
CA PRO A 14 -12.12 13.96 -21.42
C PRO A 14 -12.34 12.84 -22.44
N LEU A 15 -11.77 11.67 -22.16
CA LEU A 15 -11.87 10.48 -23.01
C LEU A 15 -13.05 9.58 -22.63
N GLY A 16 -13.46 9.60 -21.37
CA GLY A 16 -14.58 8.83 -20.87
C GLY A 16 -14.65 8.82 -19.35
N ILE A 17 -15.64 8.10 -18.83
CA ILE A 17 -15.87 7.90 -17.40
C ILE A 17 -16.22 6.43 -17.20
N ALA A 18 -15.60 5.79 -16.21
CA ALA A 18 -15.99 4.47 -15.72
C ALA A 18 -16.71 4.61 -14.37
N GLY A 19 -17.78 3.84 -14.17
CA GLY A 19 -18.48 3.76 -12.88
C GLY A 19 -17.85 2.80 -11.89
N SER A 20 -16.87 2.00 -12.32
CA SER A 20 -16.14 1.04 -11.47
C SER A 20 -14.73 0.79 -12.03
N ILE A 21 -13.87 0.17 -11.22
CA ILE A 21 -12.49 -0.17 -11.60
C ILE A 21 -12.47 -1.20 -12.73
N GLU A 22 -13.40 -2.16 -12.73
CA GLU A 22 -13.54 -3.16 -13.81
C GLU A 22 -13.88 -2.48 -15.14
N GLY A 23 -14.65 -1.39 -15.09
CA GLY A 23 -14.97 -0.57 -16.25
C GLY A 23 -13.77 0.19 -16.83
N LEU A 24 -12.68 0.36 -16.08
CA LEU A 24 -11.47 1.03 -16.56
C LEU A 24 -10.79 0.26 -17.69
N GLY A 25 -10.88 -1.08 -17.67
CA GLY A 25 -10.33 -1.95 -18.71
C GLY A 25 -10.95 -1.72 -20.10
N ALA A 26 -12.17 -1.16 -20.17
CA ALA A 26 -12.81 -0.83 -21.45
C ALA A 26 -12.05 0.27 -22.23
N PHE A 27 -11.18 1.03 -21.56
CA PHE A 27 -10.34 2.05 -22.18
C PHE A 27 -8.97 1.53 -22.63
N ALA A 28 -8.63 0.26 -22.37
CA ALA A 28 -7.36 -0.31 -22.81
C ALA A 28 -7.12 -0.19 -24.33
N PRO A 29 -8.11 -0.43 -25.22
CA PRO A 29 -7.92 -0.23 -26.66
C PRO A 29 -7.63 1.23 -27.05
N LEU A 30 -8.13 2.19 -26.26
CA LEU A 30 -7.88 3.61 -26.49
C LEU A 30 -6.42 3.98 -26.15
N GLU A 31 -5.91 3.43 -25.06
CA GLU A 31 -4.49 3.56 -24.74
C GLU A 31 -3.64 2.87 -25.80
N GLU A 32 -3.93 1.62 -26.16
CA GLU A 32 -3.19 0.85 -27.18
C GLU A 32 -3.11 1.56 -28.53
N SER A 33 -4.17 2.24 -28.96
CA SER A 33 -4.23 2.96 -30.24
C SER A 33 -3.56 4.34 -30.23
N SER A 34 -3.18 4.86 -29.07
CA SER A 34 -2.48 6.15 -28.95
C SER A 34 -0.99 6.06 -29.34
N ASP A 35 -0.33 7.18 -29.58
CA ASP A 35 1.12 7.17 -29.85
C ASP A 35 1.94 6.83 -28.59
N GLU A 36 3.09 6.19 -28.76
CA GLU A 36 4.07 6.05 -27.67
C GLU A 36 4.47 7.42 -27.11
N GLY A 37 4.55 7.52 -25.79
CA GLY A 37 4.78 8.79 -25.10
C GLY A 37 3.53 9.65 -24.90
N ALA A 38 2.35 9.20 -25.32
CA ALA A 38 1.10 9.88 -25.03
C ALA A 38 0.87 10.01 -23.50
N LEU A 39 0.36 11.16 -23.08
CA LEU A 39 0.14 11.50 -21.67
C LEU A 39 -1.29 11.16 -21.26
N PHE A 40 -1.44 10.28 -20.28
CA PHE A 40 -2.73 9.88 -19.72
C PHE A 40 -2.93 10.47 -18.34
N LEU A 41 -4.17 10.91 -18.09
CA LEU A 41 -4.61 11.45 -16.81
C LEU A 41 -5.94 10.79 -16.44
N ALA A 42 -5.98 10.11 -15.30
CA ALA A 42 -7.20 9.60 -14.71
C ALA A 42 -7.52 10.35 -13.40
N ARG A 43 -8.81 10.55 -13.14
CA ARG A 43 -9.30 10.99 -11.83
C ARG A 43 -10.10 9.84 -11.23
N LEU A 44 -9.67 9.41 -10.05
CA LEU A 44 -10.38 8.47 -9.20
C LEU A 44 -11.13 9.27 -8.16
N ASP A 45 -12.45 9.13 -8.13
CA ASP A 45 -13.29 9.72 -7.09
C ASP A 45 -13.58 8.64 -6.04
N LEU A 46 -13.09 8.86 -4.81
CA LEU A 46 -13.24 7.94 -3.68
C LEU A 46 -14.39 8.38 -2.77
N GLU A 47 -14.98 7.41 -2.06
CA GLU A 47 -16.03 7.68 -1.06
C GLU A 47 -15.47 8.39 0.17
N GLU A 48 -14.24 8.04 0.56
CA GLU A 48 -13.54 8.60 1.71
C GLU A 48 -12.26 9.34 1.29
N THR A 49 -11.77 10.22 2.17
CA THR A 49 -10.50 10.91 1.92
C THR A 49 -9.37 9.89 1.98
N PRO A 50 -8.53 9.79 0.94
CA PRO A 50 -7.45 8.81 0.90
C PRO A 50 -6.45 9.07 2.02
N SER A 51 -6.05 8.03 2.74
CA SER A 51 -4.99 8.13 3.75
C SER A 51 -3.62 8.26 3.08
N ALA A 52 -2.66 8.89 3.77
CA ALA A 52 -1.29 8.99 3.27
C ALA A 52 -0.64 7.61 3.03
N GLU A 53 -1.01 6.61 3.84
CA GLU A 53 -0.54 5.23 3.70
C GLU A 53 -1.08 4.58 2.42
N MET A 54 -2.38 4.78 2.12
CA MET A 54 -2.97 4.27 0.88
C MET A 54 -2.30 4.91 -0.34
N LEU A 55 -2.08 6.23 -0.32
CA LEU A 55 -1.41 6.95 -1.40
C LEU A 55 0.03 6.45 -1.61
N ALA A 56 0.78 6.24 -0.52
CA ALA A 56 2.14 5.71 -0.59
C ALA A 56 2.17 4.27 -1.11
N GLN A 57 1.22 3.42 -0.71
CA GLN A 57 1.10 2.06 -1.22
C GLN A 57 0.76 2.03 -2.72
N MET A 58 -0.14 2.90 -3.17
CA MET A 58 -0.47 3.03 -4.60
C MET A 58 0.74 3.47 -5.40
N GLU A 59 1.45 4.50 -4.95
CA GLU A 59 2.66 5.01 -5.62
C GLU A 59 3.74 3.92 -5.73
N GLN A 60 3.99 3.21 -4.62
CA GLN A 60 4.94 2.11 -4.60
C GLN A 60 4.54 1.00 -5.57
N ALA A 61 3.26 0.62 -5.60
CA ALA A 61 2.78 -0.44 -6.49
C ALA A 61 2.91 -0.04 -7.98
N PHE A 62 2.64 1.21 -8.35
CA PHE A 62 2.85 1.69 -9.71
C PHE A 62 4.34 1.74 -10.08
N THR A 63 5.18 2.19 -9.15
CA THR A 63 6.64 2.23 -9.33
C THR A 63 7.21 0.82 -9.53
N ASP A 64 6.81 -0.13 -8.69
CA ASP A 64 7.25 -1.53 -8.77
C ASP A 64 6.76 -2.22 -10.05
N ALA A 65 5.58 -1.85 -10.54
CA ALA A 65 5.07 -2.31 -11.84
C ALA A 65 5.79 -1.66 -13.04
N GLY A 66 6.59 -0.62 -12.81
CA GLY A 66 7.34 0.09 -13.84
C GLY A 66 6.50 1.09 -14.64
N VAL A 67 5.39 1.58 -14.09
CA VAL A 67 4.54 2.58 -14.76
C VAL A 67 5.36 3.85 -15.02
N GLU A 68 5.35 4.32 -16.26
CA GLU A 68 6.14 5.49 -16.65
C GLU A 68 5.51 6.79 -16.16
N HIS A 69 6.32 7.62 -15.51
CA HIS A 69 5.92 8.94 -15.04
C HIS A 69 5.76 9.94 -16.19
N TRP A 70 4.92 10.95 -15.98
CA TRP A 70 4.94 12.13 -16.85
C TRP A 70 6.31 12.82 -16.82
N PRO A 71 6.81 13.34 -17.97
CA PRO A 71 8.05 14.11 -17.99
C PRO A 71 8.00 15.29 -17.03
N GLY A 72 8.96 15.36 -16.10
CA GLY A 72 9.06 16.43 -15.09
C GLY A 72 8.24 16.18 -13.82
N TYR A 73 7.51 15.07 -13.72
CA TYR A 73 6.84 14.62 -12.51
C TYR A 73 7.61 13.47 -11.86
N GLN A 74 7.62 13.43 -10.53
CA GLN A 74 8.30 12.38 -9.76
C GLN A 74 7.37 11.28 -9.26
N TYR A 75 6.07 11.47 -9.41
CA TYR A 75 5.05 10.58 -8.87
C TYR A 75 4.00 10.27 -9.93
N VAL A 76 3.39 9.10 -9.86
CA VAL A 76 2.19 8.75 -10.65
C VAL A 76 0.93 9.22 -9.93
N VAL A 77 0.92 9.13 -8.60
CA VAL A 77 -0.23 9.37 -7.74
C VAL A 77 -0.20 10.78 -7.16
N HIS A 78 -1.28 11.52 -7.35
CA HIS A 78 -1.42 12.89 -6.86
C HIS A 78 -2.76 13.08 -6.16
N ALA A 79 -2.74 13.26 -4.85
CA ALA A 79 -3.94 13.57 -4.07
C ALA A 79 -4.20 15.08 -4.02
N ASP A 80 -5.48 15.46 -4.05
CA ASP A 80 -5.91 16.82 -3.74
C ASP A 80 -6.26 16.90 -2.25
N SER A 81 -5.49 17.64 -1.46
CA SER A 81 -5.60 17.69 0.01
C SER A 81 -6.93 18.24 0.55
N GLY A 82 -7.82 18.73 -0.31
CA GLY A 82 -9.17 19.16 0.04
C GLY A 82 -10.30 18.34 -0.59
N ARG A 83 -10.01 17.23 -1.27
CA ARG A 83 -11.03 16.42 -1.97
C ARG A 83 -10.77 14.93 -1.79
N THR A 84 -11.82 14.13 -1.96
CA THR A 84 -11.71 12.66 -2.04
C THR A 84 -11.27 12.17 -3.42
N SER A 85 -10.71 13.06 -4.25
CA SER A 85 -10.25 12.73 -5.59
C SER A 85 -8.74 12.50 -5.61
N VAL A 86 -8.32 11.38 -6.18
CA VAL A 86 -6.93 11.06 -6.49
C VAL A 86 -6.74 11.13 -8.00
N TYR A 87 -5.65 11.73 -8.45
CA TYR A 87 -5.30 11.79 -9.85
C TYR A 87 -4.13 10.87 -10.13
N LEU A 88 -4.22 10.13 -11.23
CA LEU A 88 -3.15 9.28 -11.73
C LEU A 88 -2.65 9.86 -13.05
N ALA A 89 -1.35 10.07 -13.15
CA ALA A 89 -0.70 10.64 -14.33
C ALA A 89 0.42 9.72 -14.80
N TRP A 90 0.31 9.17 -16.01
CA TRP A 90 1.32 8.28 -16.56
C TRP A 90 1.54 8.51 -18.06
N GLN A 91 2.72 8.13 -18.51
CA GLN A 91 3.09 8.14 -19.92
C GLN A 91 2.88 6.75 -20.51
N LYS A 92 2.37 6.73 -21.75
CA LYS A 92 2.24 5.47 -22.49
C LYS A 92 3.62 4.96 -22.92
N GLY A 93 4.07 3.91 -22.25
CA GLY A 93 5.13 3.01 -22.75
C GLY A 93 4.55 1.71 -23.33
N MET A 94 3.50 1.20 -22.70
CA MET A 94 2.67 0.08 -23.17
C MET A 94 1.22 0.31 -22.71
N ALA A 95 0.33 -0.66 -22.90
CA ALA A 95 -1.04 -0.61 -22.37
C ALA A 95 -1.03 -0.79 -20.84
N TRP A 96 -0.92 0.30 -20.10
CA TRP A 96 -0.86 0.31 -18.64
C TRP A 96 -2.22 0.14 -17.96
N LEU A 97 -3.32 0.51 -18.62
CA LEU A 97 -4.66 0.50 -18.02
C LEU A 97 -5.07 -0.83 -17.36
N PRO A 98 -4.79 -2.03 -17.93
CA PRO A 98 -5.07 -3.29 -17.25
C PRO A 98 -4.28 -3.47 -15.95
N ILE A 99 -3.00 -3.08 -15.97
CA ILE A 99 -2.11 -3.15 -14.80
C ILE A 99 -2.58 -2.14 -13.74
N ILE A 100 -2.89 -0.91 -14.17
CA ILE A 100 -3.38 0.15 -13.29
C ILE A 100 -4.70 -0.26 -12.64
N ALA A 101 -5.66 -0.78 -13.43
CA ALA A 101 -6.93 -1.30 -12.90
C ALA A 101 -6.68 -2.44 -11.89
N GLY A 102 -5.75 -3.35 -12.19
CA GLY A 102 -5.36 -4.43 -11.29
C GLY A 102 -4.78 -3.94 -9.96
N ILE A 103 -3.89 -2.95 -9.98
CA ILE A 103 -3.28 -2.36 -8.77
C ILE A 103 -4.34 -1.64 -7.93
N ILE A 104 -5.16 -0.79 -8.56
CA ILE A 104 -6.23 -0.08 -7.83
C ILE A 104 -7.20 -1.09 -7.23
N GLY A 105 -7.61 -2.10 -8.01
CA GLY A 105 -8.41 -3.21 -7.54
C GLY A 105 -7.75 -3.88 -6.33
N PHE A 106 -6.49 -4.29 -6.44
CA PHE A 106 -5.77 -4.98 -5.36
C PHE A 106 -5.49 -4.13 -4.12
N ILE A 107 -5.48 -2.80 -4.18
CA ILE A 107 -5.29 -1.94 -3.00
C ILE A 107 -6.63 -1.55 -2.38
N ALA A 108 -7.66 -1.37 -3.20
CA ALA A 108 -9.03 -1.11 -2.73
C ALA A 108 -9.75 -2.39 -2.26
N LEU A 109 -9.34 -3.57 -2.74
CA LEU A 109 -9.94 -4.86 -2.41
C LEU A 109 -9.60 -5.34 -0.99
N PRO A 110 -8.39 -5.26 -0.41
CA PRO A 110 -8.06 -5.83 0.89
C PRO A 110 -8.96 -5.34 2.04
N PRO A 111 -9.39 -4.07 2.10
CA PRO A 111 -10.46 -3.68 3.01
C PRO A 111 -11.76 -4.46 2.77
N LEU A 112 -12.18 -4.64 1.52
CA LEU A 112 -13.40 -5.38 1.15
C LEU A 112 -13.25 -6.90 1.36
N VAL A 113 -12.14 -7.50 0.95
CA VAL A 113 -11.85 -8.93 1.03
C VAL A 113 -11.49 -9.31 2.46
N GLY A 114 -10.72 -8.51 3.18
CA GLY A 114 -10.43 -8.73 4.59
C GLY A 114 -11.69 -8.63 5.45
N THR A 115 -12.56 -7.65 5.21
CA THR A 115 -13.84 -7.55 5.94
C THR A 115 -14.84 -8.61 5.53
N VAL A 116 -14.95 -8.95 4.24
CA VAL A 116 -15.85 -10.01 3.75
C VAL A 116 -15.38 -11.39 4.19
N ILE A 117 -14.08 -11.70 4.08
CA ILE A 117 -13.48 -12.94 4.59
C ILE A 117 -13.66 -12.99 6.11
N TRP A 118 -13.33 -11.93 6.85
CA TRP A 118 -13.57 -11.90 8.30
C TRP A 118 -15.05 -12.09 8.63
N TRP A 119 -15.97 -11.54 7.85
CA TRP A 119 -17.41 -11.73 8.07
C TRP A 119 -17.88 -13.16 7.73
N LEU A 120 -17.29 -13.80 6.71
CA LEU A 120 -17.55 -15.18 6.31
C LEU A 120 -16.90 -16.23 7.22
N ILE A 121 -15.84 -15.88 7.96
CA ILE A 121 -15.20 -16.80 8.90
C ILE A 121 -16.15 -17.03 10.09
N PRO A 122 -16.51 -18.31 10.39
CA PRO A 122 -17.31 -18.65 11.56
C PRO A 122 -16.66 -18.18 12.86
N GLU A 123 -17.46 -17.81 13.85
CA GLU A 123 -16.96 -17.33 15.15
C GLU A 123 -15.99 -18.31 15.82
N ASP A 124 -16.17 -19.62 15.63
CA ASP A 124 -15.26 -20.64 16.16
C ASP A 124 -13.84 -20.52 15.60
N VAL A 125 -13.71 -20.18 14.32
CA VAL A 125 -12.41 -20.02 13.66
C VAL A 125 -11.78 -18.68 14.05
N LYS A 126 -12.56 -17.61 14.18
CA LYS A 126 -12.08 -16.33 14.74
C LYS A 126 -11.57 -16.50 16.16
N ASN A 127 -12.29 -17.26 16.98
CA ASN A 127 -11.93 -17.56 18.36
C ASN A 127 -10.68 -18.44 18.43
N LEU A 128 -10.53 -19.42 17.52
CA LEU A 128 -9.32 -20.23 17.41
C LEU A 128 -8.10 -19.38 17.05
N ILE A 129 -8.22 -18.50 16.04
CA ILE A 129 -7.15 -17.58 15.62
C ILE A 129 -6.80 -16.63 16.77
N SER A 130 -7.80 -16.03 17.41
CA SER A 130 -7.60 -15.12 18.54
C SER A 130 -6.96 -15.82 19.74
N SER A 131 -7.32 -17.09 20.00
CA SER A 131 -6.71 -17.93 21.03
C SER A 131 -5.25 -18.25 20.71
N LEU A 132 -4.93 -18.60 19.45
CA LEU A 132 -3.56 -18.82 18.98
C LEU A 132 -2.69 -17.56 19.12
N ILE A 133 -3.23 -16.40 18.75
CA ILE A 133 -2.53 -15.10 18.88
C ILE A 133 -2.30 -14.77 20.35
N ASN A 134 -3.33 -14.88 21.19
CA ASN A 134 -3.21 -14.62 22.63
C ASN A 134 -2.22 -15.58 23.31
N MET A 135 -2.22 -16.86 22.91
CA MET A 135 -1.24 -17.84 23.38
C MET A 135 0.18 -17.47 22.93
N GLY A 136 0.37 -17.07 21.67
CA GLY A 136 1.66 -16.59 21.16
C GLY A 136 2.16 -15.34 21.89
N MET A 137 1.28 -14.37 22.13
CA MET A 137 1.58 -13.15 22.90
C MET A 137 1.94 -13.47 24.35
N MET A 138 1.22 -14.39 24.99
CA MET A 138 1.52 -14.82 26.36
C MET A 138 2.89 -15.51 26.44
N LEU A 139 3.24 -16.36 25.48
CA LEU A 139 4.56 -16.98 25.39
C LEU A 139 5.67 -15.95 25.15
N LEU A 140 5.42 -14.94 24.31
CA LEU A 140 6.34 -13.82 24.10
C LEU A 140 6.57 -13.02 25.38
N VAL A 141 5.51 -12.68 26.11
CA VAL A 141 5.62 -11.98 27.40
C VAL A 141 6.41 -12.82 28.40
N MET A 142 6.13 -14.11 28.51
CA MET A 142 6.87 -15.03 29.38
C MET A 142 8.36 -15.10 28.98
N PHE A 143 8.65 -15.15 27.68
CA PHE A 143 10.00 -15.14 27.14
C PHE A 143 10.76 -13.85 27.51
N ILE A 144 10.11 -12.69 27.38
CA ILE A 144 10.68 -11.40 27.77
C ILE A 144 10.95 -11.37 29.28
N LEU A 145 9.99 -11.80 30.10
CA LEU A 145 10.15 -11.88 31.56
C LEU A 145 11.32 -12.79 31.96
N MET A 146 11.50 -13.92 31.27
CA MET A 146 12.67 -14.80 31.48
C MET A 146 14.00 -14.14 31.10
N GLN A 147 14.04 -13.34 30.02
CA GLN A 147 15.25 -12.59 29.66
C GLN A 147 15.60 -11.52 30.70
N VAL A 148 14.59 -10.86 31.29
CA VAL A 148 14.78 -9.82 32.31
C VAL A 148 15.11 -10.39 33.70
N MET A 149 14.62 -11.59 34.06
CA MET A 149 14.92 -12.22 35.35
C MET A 149 16.26 -12.97 35.40
N LYS A 150 16.77 -13.47 34.27
CA LYS A 150 18.11 -14.10 34.17
C LYS A 150 19.27 -13.30 34.79
N PRO A 151 19.37 -11.96 34.62
CA PRO A 151 20.43 -11.18 35.29
C PRO A 151 20.25 -11.04 36.81
N LEU A 152 19.04 -11.26 37.35
CA LEU A 152 18.74 -11.14 38.79
C LEU A 152 18.95 -12.45 39.56
N THR A 153 18.89 -13.60 38.88
CA THR A 153 19.10 -14.94 39.47
C THR A 153 20.48 -15.53 39.17
N ALA A 154 21.39 -14.76 38.56
CA ALA A 154 22.76 -15.20 38.33
C ALA A 154 23.46 -15.40 39.69
N PRO A 155 23.96 -16.61 40.02
CA PRO A 155 24.68 -16.81 41.27
C PRO A 155 25.94 -15.95 41.26
N SER A 156 26.08 -15.08 42.27
CA SER A 156 27.27 -14.25 42.46
C SER A 156 28.51 -15.16 42.50
N LYS A 157 29.33 -15.12 41.44
CA LYS A 157 30.60 -15.85 41.40
C LYS A 157 31.40 -15.50 42.65
N PRO A 158 31.87 -16.48 43.45
CA PRO A 158 32.70 -16.19 44.60
C PRO A 158 33.99 -15.52 44.14
N LYS A 159 34.27 -14.34 44.71
CA LYS A 159 35.51 -13.59 44.51
C LYS A 159 36.67 -14.52 44.89
N LYS A 160 37.45 -14.99 43.92
CA LYS A 160 38.73 -15.65 44.20
C LYS A 160 39.64 -14.60 44.85
N LEU A 161 40.01 -14.81 46.10
CA LEU A 161 41.05 -14.04 46.77
C LEU A 161 42.36 -14.21 45.98
N PRO A 162 43.13 -13.13 45.75
CA PRO A 162 44.41 -13.24 45.07
C PRO A 162 45.36 -14.10 45.91
N GLU A 163 45.96 -15.11 45.30
CA GLU A 163 47.08 -15.85 45.89
C GLU A 163 48.21 -14.87 46.19
N ALA A 164 48.61 -14.78 47.46
CA ALA A 164 49.78 -14.04 47.87
C ALA A 164 51.02 -14.73 47.32
N LYS A 165 51.75 -14.06 46.43
CA LYS A 165 53.10 -14.46 46.03
C LYS A 165 54.03 -14.37 47.23
N ALA A 166 54.72 -15.46 47.55
CA ALA A 166 56.00 -15.50 48.23
C ALA A 166 56.94 -16.38 47.39
#